data_AF-A0A7U4QIK0-F1
#
_entry.id   AF-A0A7U4QIK0-F1
#
_cell.length_a   1.000
_cell.length_b   1.000
_cell.length_c   1.000
_cell.angle_alpha   90.00
_cell.angle_beta   90.00
_cell.angle_gamma   90.00
#
_symmetry.space_group_name_H-M   'P 1'
#
loop_
_entity.id
_entity.type
_entity.pdbx_description
1 polymer ?
#
loop_
_entity_poly.entity_id
_entity_poly.type
_entity_poly.pdbx_seq_one_letter_code
_entity_poly.pdbx_strand_id
1 'polypeptide(L)'
;MQINRNFRLNYKRETAMKNKTFIEADFPIKAVSAEGAREKNIRHGHISTLHIWWARKPLVVSRATIYASLIPAPKNEEERIAKEQFIAIFSDEYKKWLESNKGKQPSNILHYTCLAKWENSLNKKIIERARKEILKANGGKPPKVLDPFAGGGAIPLEALRLGCETYAGDLNPVAVLILKCTLEYPQRYGKPVKREVKGKLIKEDVNPLLEAVKKWGNWVLEEAKKEIGQFYPKDEDGAIPVGYYWLKTIPCQNPTCGCQIPLTANFWLAKKENKKIALKLIADKEKREIHFKIVDNPDFDPSKGTVSRAKVVCPVCGSGIDDKTVRKLFQEGKSGQRMVAVVLHYSDKTGKTYRIATEKDIEIFKSAFSVLTRWESMRETPANVFGRQALPMMWDFTDINPFSGATGGIKQNLNWILNVLSHLSQIPPVESRKEEK
;
A
#
# COMPACT_ATOMS: atom_id res chain seq x y z
N MET A 1 -8.01 64.83 -5.20
CA MET A 1 -7.05 63.87 -4.61
C MET A 1 -7.04 62.57 -5.43
N GLN A 2 -6.36 62.56 -6.58
CA GLN A 2 -6.04 61.32 -7.30
C GLN A 2 -4.74 60.77 -6.71
N ILE A 3 -4.86 59.96 -5.65
CA ILE A 3 -3.72 59.14 -5.22
C ILE A 3 -3.53 58.07 -6.29
N ASN A 4 -2.44 58.24 -7.04
CA ASN A 4 -1.99 57.48 -8.20
C ASN A 4 -2.32 55.97 -8.14
N ARG A 5 -3.20 55.50 -9.04
CA ARG A 5 -3.44 54.06 -9.31
C ARG A 5 -2.12 53.32 -9.61
N ASN A 6 -1.16 54.00 -10.25
CA ASN A 6 0.17 53.48 -10.54
C ASN A 6 1.03 53.28 -9.29
N PHE A 7 0.86 54.11 -8.24
CA PHE A 7 1.57 53.94 -6.97
C PHE A 7 1.04 52.73 -6.20
N ARG A 8 -0.28 52.48 -6.21
CA ARG A 8 -0.88 51.26 -5.63
C ARG A 8 -0.50 49.98 -6.38
N LEU A 9 -0.37 50.02 -7.71
CA LEU A 9 0.05 48.88 -8.52
C LEU A 9 1.55 48.58 -8.39
N ASN A 10 2.40 49.60 -8.35
CA ASN A 10 3.84 49.44 -8.13
C ASN A 10 4.15 49.04 -6.69
N TYR A 11 3.47 49.63 -5.70
CA TYR A 11 3.56 49.19 -4.31
C TYR A 11 3.12 47.73 -4.13
N LYS A 12 2.02 47.30 -4.79
CA LYS A 12 1.58 45.89 -4.80
C LYS A 12 2.57 44.94 -5.52
N ARG A 13 3.24 45.38 -6.58
CA ARG A 13 4.27 44.58 -7.28
C ARG A 13 5.58 44.47 -6.50
N GLU A 14 6.04 45.55 -5.88
CA GLU A 14 7.25 45.55 -5.04
C GLU A 14 7.03 44.81 -3.71
N THR A 15 5.84 44.92 -3.11
CA THR A 15 5.46 44.12 -1.92
C THR A 15 5.23 42.65 -2.27
N ALA A 16 4.67 42.33 -3.45
CA ALA A 16 4.57 40.95 -3.93
C ALA A 16 5.93 40.31 -4.25
N MET A 17 6.92 41.08 -4.74
CA MET A 17 8.28 40.60 -4.91
C MET A 17 9.02 40.39 -3.58
N LYS A 18 8.72 41.18 -2.53
CA LYS A 18 9.31 41.05 -1.19
C LYS A 18 8.78 39.88 -0.36
N ASN A 19 7.64 39.29 -0.75
CA ASN A 19 6.96 38.23 0.01
C ASN A 19 6.85 36.90 -0.75
N LYS A 20 7.72 36.64 -1.73
CA LYS A 20 7.78 35.32 -2.37
C LYS A 20 8.10 34.23 -1.35
N THR A 21 7.46 33.09 -1.50
CA THR A 21 7.75 31.86 -0.77
C THR A 21 8.90 31.12 -1.43
N PHE A 22 9.51 30.15 -0.74
CA PHE A 22 10.61 29.38 -1.31
C PHE A 22 10.17 28.67 -2.59
N ILE A 23 9.01 28.02 -2.60
CA ILE A 23 8.50 27.29 -3.77
C ILE A 23 8.30 28.18 -5.02
N GLU A 24 8.07 29.47 -4.86
CA GLU A 24 7.93 30.43 -5.97
C GLU A 24 9.27 30.95 -6.50
N ALA A 25 10.36 30.71 -5.75
CA ALA A 25 11.71 31.11 -6.11
C ALA A 25 12.53 29.92 -6.59
N ASP A 26 12.49 28.80 -5.87
CA ASP A 26 13.21 27.58 -6.19
C ASP A 26 12.65 26.34 -5.48
N PHE A 27 12.96 25.16 -5.98
CA PHE A 27 12.60 23.90 -5.36
C PHE A 27 13.44 22.74 -5.93
N PRO A 28 13.98 21.83 -5.09
CA PRO A 28 14.81 20.72 -5.57
C PRO A 28 13.96 19.58 -6.18
N ILE A 29 13.29 19.85 -7.31
CA ILE A 29 12.28 18.99 -7.94
C ILE A 29 12.82 17.58 -8.20
N LYS A 30 14.02 17.47 -8.79
CA LYS A 30 14.61 16.17 -9.17
C LYS A 30 14.84 15.28 -7.94
N ALA A 31 15.43 15.84 -6.89
CA ALA A 31 15.76 15.09 -5.69
C ALA A 31 14.50 14.70 -4.89
N VAL A 32 13.53 15.61 -4.77
CA VAL A 32 12.24 15.32 -4.13
C VAL A 32 11.45 14.26 -4.91
N SER A 33 11.50 14.30 -6.25
CA SER A 33 10.83 13.31 -7.10
C SER A 33 11.45 11.91 -6.97
N ALA A 34 12.77 11.82 -6.83
CA ALA A 34 13.47 10.55 -6.60
C ALA A 34 13.04 9.89 -5.28
N GLU A 35 12.95 10.68 -4.19
CA GLU A 35 12.44 10.18 -2.91
C GLU A 35 10.95 9.80 -2.98
N GLY A 36 10.13 10.57 -3.71
CA GLY A 36 8.74 10.23 -3.96
C GLY A 36 8.57 8.91 -4.72
N ALA A 37 9.47 8.59 -5.66
CA ALA A 37 9.49 7.31 -6.35
C ALA A 37 9.89 6.16 -5.42
N ARG A 38 10.89 6.39 -4.56
CA ARG A 38 11.36 5.42 -3.55
C ARG A 38 10.28 5.08 -2.52
N GLU A 39 9.52 6.09 -2.06
CA GLU A 39 8.45 5.93 -1.08
C GLU A 39 7.37 4.92 -1.51
N LYS A 40 7.11 4.76 -2.81
CA LYS A 40 6.09 3.85 -3.35
C LYS A 40 6.27 2.39 -2.92
N ASN A 41 7.50 1.99 -2.53
CA ASN A 41 7.82 0.63 -2.07
C ASN A 41 7.84 0.49 -0.54
N ILE A 42 7.65 1.58 0.19
CA ILE A 42 7.65 1.58 1.65
C ILE A 42 6.29 1.15 2.17
N ARG A 43 6.29 0.32 3.21
CA ARG A 43 5.08 -0.24 3.83
C ARG A 43 4.99 0.04 5.32
N HIS A 44 6.13 0.02 6.02
CA HIS A 44 6.17 0.18 7.47
C HIS A 44 5.78 1.60 7.92
N GLY A 45 4.73 1.72 8.74
CA GLY A 45 4.21 3.00 9.26
C GLY A 45 3.55 3.90 8.21
N HIS A 46 3.58 3.52 6.95
CA HIS A 46 3.10 4.33 5.83
C HIS A 46 1.59 4.14 5.61
N ILE A 47 0.84 5.22 5.43
CA ILE A 47 -0.63 5.18 5.38
C ILE A 47 -1.22 4.37 4.22
N SER A 48 -0.40 3.98 3.23
CA SER A 48 -0.82 3.03 2.19
C SER A 48 -1.10 1.62 2.69
N THR A 49 -0.59 1.25 3.87
CA THR A 49 -0.90 -0.04 4.50
C THR A 49 -2.11 0.02 5.41
N LEU A 50 -2.61 1.21 5.74
CA LEU A 50 -3.91 1.39 6.40
C LEU A 50 -5.05 1.24 5.39
N HIS A 51 -4.94 1.92 4.24
CA HIS A 51 -5.87 1.77 3.12
C HIS A 51 -5.22 2.23 1.81
N ILE A 52 -5.45 1.49 0.72
CA ILE A 52 -4.99 1.89 -0.63
C ILE A 52 -5.94 2.96 -1.17
N TRP A 53 -5.39 4.10 -1.59
CA TRP A 53 -6.15 5.17 -2.25
C TRP A 53 -5.57 5.43 -3.63
N TRP A 54 -6.40 5.38 -4.67
CA TRP A 54 -6.00 5.37 -6.08
C TRP A 54 -5.21 6.60 -6.54
N ALA A 55 -5.38 7.75 -5.89
CA ALA A 55 -4.72 9.00 -6.26
C ALA A 55 -3.86 9.60 -5.13
N ARG A 56 -3.36 8.79 -4.19
CA ARG A 56 -2.56 9.30 -3.07
C ARG A 56 -1.24 9.89 -3.56
N LYS A 57 -0.99 11.17 -3.25
CA LYS A 57 0.30 11.82 -3.50
C LYS A 57 1.36 11.29 -2.54
N PRO A 58 2.64 11.18 -2.96
CA PRO A 58 3.71 10.77 -2.04
C PRO A 58 3.84 11.74 -0.86
N LEU A 59 3.99 11.21 0.35
CA LEU A 59 4.04 11.99 1.59
C LEU A 59 5.30 12.86 1.63
N VAL A 60 6.45 12.32 1.21
CA VAL A 60 7.70 13.11 1.13
C VAL A 60 7.57 14.33 0.21
N VAL A 61 6.85 14.19 -0.91
CA VAL A 61 6.60 15.30 -1.84
C VAL A 61 5.66 16.30 -1.19
N SER A 62 4.54 15.85 -0.61
CA SER A 62 3.60 16.72 0.10
C SER A 62 4.29 17.51 1.22
N ARG A 63 5.12 16.86 2.05
CA ARG A 63 5.88 17.52 3.11
C ARG A 63 6.83 18.59 2.57
N ALA A 64 7.61 18.26 1.55
CA ALA A 64 8.56 19.19 0.94
C ALA A 64 7.85 20.41 0.34
N THR A 65 6.78 20.19 -0.43
CA THR A 65 5.98 21.24 -1.06
C THR A 65 5.35 22.15 -0.01
N ILE A 66 4.68 21.59 1.01
CA ILE A 66 4.05 22.38 2.08
C ILE A 66 5.09 23.22 2.80
N TYR A 67 6.24 22.63 3.15
CA TYR A 67 7.33 23.37 3.79
C TYR A 67 7.79 24.55 2.92
N ALA A 68 8.09 24.31 1.65
CA ALA A 68 8.56 25.34 0.72
C ALA A 68 7.51 26.44 0.46
N SER A 69 6.22 26.12 0.54
CA SER A 69 5.12 27.09 0.43
C SER A 69 4.95 27.96 1.68
N LEU A 70 5.50 27.56 2.83
CA LEU A 70 5.27 28.24 4.11
C LEU A 70 6.50 28.96 4.66
N ILE A 71 7.62 28.92 3.94
CA ILE A 71 8.85 29.65 4.28
C ILE A 71 9.16 30.71 3.20
N PRO A 72 9.85 31.80 3.54
CA PRO A 72 10.20 32.85 2.58
C PRO A 72 11.19 32.35 1.52
N ALA A 73 11.20 33.03 0.37
CA ALA A 73 12.24 32.91 -0.65
C ALA A 73 13.65 33.15 -0.07
N PRO A 74 14.71 32.59 -0.68
CA PRO A 74 16.07 32.81 -0.21
C PRO A 74 16.53 34.22 -0.56
N LYS A 75 17.32 34.86 0.32
CA LYS A 75 17.85 36.21 0.08
C LYS A 75 19.08 36.21 -0.82
N ASN A 76 19.79 35.08 -0.87
CA ASN A 76 21.01 34.90 -1.63
C ASN A 76 21.20 33.42 -1.98
N GLU A 77 22.20 33.15 -2.81
CA GLU A 77 22.49 31.81 -3.32
C GLU A 77 22.87 30.82 -2.21
N GLU A 78 23.56 31.27 -1.16
CA GLU A 78 23.92 30.43 -0.02
C GLU A 78 22.67 29.97 0.76
N GLU A 79 21.72 30.87 1.00
CA GLU A 79 20.45 30.54 1.64
C GLU A 79 19.59 29.62 0.75
N ARG A 80 19.59 29.85 -0.57
CA ARG A 80 18.88 29.00 -1.55
C ARG A 80 19.35 27.56 -1.42
N ILE A 81 20.66 27.37 -1.48
CA ILE A 81 21.32 26.08 -1.39
C ILE A 81 21.09 25.40 -0.03
N ALA A 82 21.18 26.15 1.07
CA ALA A 82 20.93 25.60 2.40
C ALA A 82 19.48 25.11 2.57
N LYS A 83 18.51 25.83 1.99
CA LYS A 83 17.09 25.42 1.98
C LYS A 83 16.86 24.19 1.12
N GLU A 84 17.43 24.14 -0.08
CA GLU A 84 17.38 22.96 -0.95
C GLU A 84 17.94 21.72 -0.26
N GLN A 85 19.12 21.86 0.36
CA GLN A 85 19.79 20.78 1.07
C GLN A 85 18.97 20.29 2.27
N PHE A 86 18.30 21.19 2.99
CA PHE A 86 17.39 20.80 4.06
C PHE A 86 16.20 20.01 3.53
N ILE A 87 15.65 20.38 2.37
CA ILE A 87 14.53 19.67 1.75
C ILE A 87 14.96 18.31 1.22
N ALA A 88 16.05 18.21 0.47
CA ALA A 88 16.50 16.97 -0.16
C ALA A 88 18.03 16.81 -0.13
N ILE A 89 18.49 15.55 -0.01
CA ILE A 89 19.92 15.22 0.06
C ILE A 89 20.60 15.48 -1.29
N PHE A 90 21.76 16.16 -1.26
CA PHE A 90 22.75 16.27 -2.34
C PHE A 90 22.17 16.56 -3.74
N SER A 91 21.55 17.73 -3.92
CA SER A 91 21.27 18.26 -5.26
C SER A 91 22.57 18.44 -6.06
N ASP A 92 22.49 18.32 -7.38
CA ASP A 92 23.64 18.54 -8.27
C ASP A 92 24.11 20.01 -8.17
N GLU A 93 23.20 20.95 -7.90
CA GLU A 93 23.56 22.35 -7.61
C GLU A 93 24.42 22.47 -6.34
N TYR A 94 24.09 21.74 -5.26
CA TYR A 94 24.86 21.78 -4.03
C TYR A 94 26.28 21.23 -4.20
N LYS A 95 26.43 20.13 -4.95
CA LYS A 95 27.76 19.56 -5.27
C LYS A 95 28.63 20.56 -6.01
N LYS A 96 28.07 21.22 -7.04
CA LYS A 96 28.78 22.26 -7.81
C LYS A 96 29.19 23.45 -6.95
N TRP A 97 28.32 23.90 -6.04
CA TRP A 97 28.64 24.97 -5.11
C TRP A 97 29.76 24.58 -4.15
N LEU A 98 29.73 23.37 -3.59
CA LEU A 98 30.81 22.83 -2.74
C LEU A 98 32.16 22.79 -3.49
N GLU A 99 32.16 22.34 -4.74
CA GLU A 99 33.35 22.28 -5.59
C GLU A 99 33.93 23.67 -5.92
N SER A 100 33.05 24.66 -6.07
CA SER A 100 33.41 26.05 -6.38
C SER A 100 33.82 26.85 -5.14
N ASN A 101 33.41 26.41 -3.94
CA ASN A 101 33.65 27.08 -2.66
C ASN A 101 34.59 26.28 -1.75
N LYS A 102 35.61 25.62 -2.32
CA LYS A 102 36.63 24.86 -1.58
C LYS A 102 37.22 25.70 -0.43
N GLY A 103 37.17 25.18 0.79
CA GLY A 103 37.67 25.83 2.00
C GLY A 103 36.62 26.51 2.88
N LYS A 104 35.37 26.67 2.41
CA LYS A 104 34.23 27.06 3.26
C LYS A 104 33.49 25.81 3.72
N GLN A 105 33.51 25.49 5.01
CA GLN A 105 32.61 24.46 5.54
C GLN A 105 31.18 25.02 5.54
N PRO A 106 30.21 24.34 4.89
CA PRO A 106 28.80 24.65 5.10
C PRO A 106 28.50 24.49 6.58
N SER A 107 27.88 25.51 7.18
CA SER A 107 27.60 25.57 8.62
C SER A 107 26.71 24.42 9.13
N ASN A 108 26.08 23.64 8.23
CA ASN A 108 25.28 22.46 8.55
C ASN A 108 25.38 21.39 7.45
N ILE A 109 26.42 20.55 7.45
CA ILE A 109 26.44 19.33 6.62
C ILE A 109 25.52 18.29 7.27
N LEU A 110 24.26 18.23 6.82
CA LEU A 110 23.35 17.16 7.18
C LEU A 110 23.59 15.95 6.24
N HIS A 111 24.63 15.18 6.51
CA HIS A 111 24.74 13.84 5.93
C HIS A 111 23.49 13.04 6.33
N TYR A 112 22.69 12.61 5.34
CA TYR A 112 21.51 11.72 5.45
C TYR A 112 20.23 12.26 6.10
N THR A 113 20.15 13.56 6.42
CA THR A 113 19.05 14.13 7.22
C THR A 113 18.34 15.27 6.49
N CYS A 114 17.49 14.93 5.51
CA CYS A 114 16.62 15.89 4.81
C CYS A 114 15.13 15.67 5.14
N LEU A 115 14.33 16.69 4.84
CA LEU A 115 12.89 16.70 5.09
C LEU A 115 12.13 15.72 4.18
N ALA A 116 12.49 15.64 2.90
CA ALA A 116 11.83 14.86 1.86
C ALA A 116 12.24 13.38 1.86
N LYS A 117 12.45 12.78 3.04
CA LYS A 117 12.78 11.36 3.20
C LYS A 117 11.81 10.71 4.18
N TRP A 118 11.26 9.53 3.83
CA TRP A 118 10.22 8.89 4.63
C TRP A 118 10.74 8.48 6.02
N GLU A 119 11.96 7.93 6.07
CA GLU A 119 12.61 7.48 7.30
C GLU A 119 12.80 8.64 8.30
N ASN A 120 12.81 9.89 7.80
CA ASN A 120 12.92 11.10 8.61
C ASN A 120 11.56 11.67 9.07
N SER A 121 10.44 11.02 8.74
CA SER A 121 9.09 11.50 9.04
C SER A 121 8.77 11.64 10.54
N LEU A 122 9.47 10.92 11.41
CA LEU A 122 9.40 11.09 12.87
C LEU A 122 10.71 11.56 13.49
N ASN A 123 11.67 12.01 12.68
CA ASN A 123 12.93 12.53 13.18
C ASN A 123 12.69 13.88 13.88
N LYS A 124 12.72 13.88 15.21
CA LYS A 124 12.44 15.07 16.04
C LYS A 124 13.25 16.28 15.62
N LYS A 125 14.56 16.14 15.38
CA LYS A 125 15.44 17.26 15.01
C LYS A 125 15.01 17.92 13.69
N ILE A 126 14.67 17.11 12.69
CA ILE A 126 14.27 17.61 11.37
C ILE A 126 12.87 18.25 11.43
N ILE A 127 11.91 17.57 12.05
CA ILE A 127 10.53 18.04 12.14
C ILE A 127 10.42 19.29 13.02
N GLU A 128 11.13 19.36 14.14
CA GLU A 128 11.15 20.55 15.00
C GLU A 128 11.84 21.72 14.32
N ARG A 129 12.92 21.50 13.56
CA ARG A 129 13.53 22.53 12.73
C ARG A 129 12.51 23.08 11.73
N ALA A 130 11.84 22.20 10.98
CA ALA A 130 10.85 22.62 9.99
C ALA A 130 9.69 23.40 10.63
N ARG A 131 9.15 22.91 11.76
CA ARG A 131 8.12 23.60 12.56
C ARG A 131 8.55 24.99 13.01
N LYS A 132 9.77 25.14 13.53
CA LYS A 132 10.32 26.43 13.98
C LYS A 132 10.49 27.41 12.82
N GLU A 133 11.01 26.95 11.68
CA GLU A 133 11.18 27.79 10.49
C GLU A 133 9.82 28.25 9.94
N ILE A 134 8.84 27.35 9.85
CA ILE A 134 7.45 27.69 9.46
C ILE A 134 6.84 28.68 10.45
N LEU A 135 6.92 28.41 11.75
CA LEU A 135 6.32 29.26 12.79
C LEU A 135 6.92 30.67 12.75
N LYS A 136 8.25 30.77 12.61
CA LYS A 136 8.96 32.06 12.49
C LYS A 136 8.55 32.81 11.21
N ALA A 137 8.45 32.12 10.09
CA ALA A 137 8.03 32.71 8.81
C ALA A 137 6.60 33.25 8.85
N ASN A 138 5.74 32.69 9.70
CA ASN A 138 4.31 33.01 9.78
C ASN A 138 3.95 33.78 11.06
N GLY A 139 4.85 34.66 11.52
CA GLY A 139 4.57 35.61 12.60
C GLY A 139 4.34 34.95 13.96
N GLY A 140 4.98 33.80 14.21
CA GLY A 140 4.83 33.07 15.47
C GLY A 140 3.48 32.37 15.62
N LYS A 141 2.71 32.20 14.54
CA LYS A 141 1.40 31.52 14.55
C LYS A 141 1.45 30.29 13.64
N PRO A 142 0.95 29.12 14.09
CA PRO A 142 0.77 27.97 13.22
C PRO A 142 -0.09 28.34 11.99
N PRO A 143 0.39 28.11 10.75
CA PRO A 143 -0.41 28.35 9.57
C PRO A 143 -1.64 27.45 9.53
N LYS A 144 -2.75 27.97 9.00
CA LYS A 144 -3.95 27.20 8.72
C LYS A 144 -3.88 26.62 7.31
N VAL A 145 -4.01 25.30 7.19
CA VAL A 145 -3.97 24.60 5.90
C VAL A 145 -5.31 23.89 5.70
N LEU A 146 -6.01 24.22 4.62
CA LEU A 146 -7.26 23.56 4.21
C LEU A 146 -7.00 22.74 2.95
N ASP A 147 -7.28 21.44 3.00
CA ASP A 147 -7.39 20.58 1.83
C ASP A 147 -8.85 20.12 1.67
N PRO A 148 -9.64 20.75 0.79
CA PRO A 148 -11.06 20.44 0.62
C PRO A 148 -11.31 19.16 -0.20
N PHE A 149 -10.26 18.56 -0.77
CA PHE A 149 -10.33 17.35 -1.61
C PHE A 149 -9.25 16.35 -1.20
N ALA A 150 -9.17 16.09 0.10
CA ALA A 150 -8.00 15.45 0.71
C ALA A 150 -7.85 13.97 0.34
N GLY A 151 -8.93 13.29 -0.08
CA GLY A 151 -8.93 11.90 -0.49
C GLY A 151 -8.19 11.01 0.51
N GLY A 152 -7.04 10.47 0.08
CA GLY A 152 -6.20 9.59 0.88
C GLY A 152 -5.37 10.25 1.99
N GLY A 153 -5.49 11.57 2.20
CA GLY A 153 -4.99 12.30 3.37
C GLY A 153 -3.52 12.74 3.36
N ALA A 154 -2.85 12.73 2.20
CA ALA A 154 -1.40 12.99 2.12
C ALA A 154 -1.01 14.42 2.53
N ILE A 155 -1.61 15.42 1.90
CA ILE A 155 -1.34 16.84 2.17
C ILE A 155 -1.68 17.21 3.63
N PRO A 156 -2.90 16.93 4.14
CA PRO A 156 -3.21 17.31 5.51
C PRO A 156 -2.37 16.55 6.55
N LEU A 157 -2.00 15.29 6.31
CA LEU A 157 -1.13 14.56 7.23
C LEU A 157 0.23 15.24 7.37
N GLU A 158 0.82 15.67 6.26
CA GLU A 158 2.14 16.29 6.27
C GLU A 158 2.09 17.75 6.74
N ALA A 159 0.98 18.47 6.49
CA ALA A 159 0.72 19.77 7.10
C ALA A 159 0.66 19.67 8.64
N LEU A 160 -0.09 18.69 9.15
CA LEU A 160 -0.17 18.38 10.59
C LEU A 160 1.22 18.03 11.15
N ARG A 161 1.99 17.20 10.44
CA ARG A 161 3.37 16.83 10.83
C ARG A 161 4.27 18.06 10.92
N LEU A 162 4.13 19.00 10.00
CA LEU A 162 4.84 20.28 9.97
C LEU A 162 4.31 21.33 10.97
N GLY A 163 3.35 20.97 11.82
CA GLY A 163 2.83 21.83 12.89
C GLY A 163 1.81 22.86 12.39
N CYS A 164 1.17 22.63 11.26
CA CYS A 164 0.09 23.48 10.75
C CYS A 164 -1.25 23.07 11.38
N GLU A 165 -2.09 24.06 11.66
CA GLU A 165 -3.50 23.84 11.99
C GLU A 165 -4.22 23.36 10.72
N THR A 166 -4.58 22.09 10.69
CA THR A 166 -4.95 21.40 9.46
C THR A 166 -6.44 21.07 9.40
N TYR A 167 -7.07 21.40 8.28
CA TYR A 167 -8.45 21.10 7.95
C TYR A 167 -8.49 20.25 6.69
N ALA A 168 -9.23 19.14 6.72
CA ALA A 168 -9.36 18.23 5.59
C ALA A 168 -10.83 17.90 5.33
N GLY A 169 -11.25 17.97 4.07
CA GLY A 169 -12.60 17.63 3.61
C GLY A 169 -12.55 16.67 2.43
N ASP A 170 -13.61 15.88 2.27
CA ASP A 170 -13.88 15.10 1.07
C ASP A 170 -15.39 14.79 1.01
N LEU A 171 -15.95 14.66 -0.21
CA LEU A 171 -17.34 14.26 -0.41
C LEU A 171 -17.50 12.73 -0.27
N ASN A 172 -16.46 11.96 -0.56
CA ASN A 172 -16.50 10.51 -0.52
C ASN A 172 -16.46 10.03 0.95
N PRO A 173 -17.49 9.30 1.44
CA PRO A 173 -17.53 8.84 2.83
C PRO A 173 -16.37 7.91 3.20
N VAL A 174 -15.83 7.15 2.23
CA VAL A 174 -14.64 6.32 2.44
C VAL A 174 -13.41 7.20 2.68
N ALA A 175 -13.24 8.28 1.92
CA ALA A 175 -12.16 9.24 2.14
C ALA A 175 -12.29 9.89 3.51
N VAL A 176 -13.49 10.33 3.90
CA VAL A 176 -13.74 10.92 5.24
C VAL A 176 -13.32 9.95 6.36
N LEU A 177 -13.65 8.67 6.24
CA LEU A 177 -13.22 7.66 7.22
C LEU A 177 -11.69 7.51 7.25
N ILE A 178 -11.02 7.47 6.09
CA ILE A 178 -9.56 7.41 6.00
C ILE A 178 -8.93 8.64 6.66
N LEU A 179 -9.47 9.83 6.43
CA LEU A 179 -8.99 11.08 7.03
C LEU A 179 -9.14 11.05 8.56
N LYS A 180 -10.27 10.57 9.08
CA LYS A 180 -10.46 10.37 10.53
C LYS A 180 -9.42 9.44 11.12
N CYS A 181 -9.20 8.28 10.49
CA CYS A 181 -8.21 7.31 10.95
C CYS A 181 -6.76 7.81 10.81
N THR A 182 -6.48 8.69 9.84
CA THR A 182 -5.13 9.20 9.56
C THR A 182 -4.77 10.43 10.39
N LEU A 183 -5.74 11.31 10.64
CA LEU A 183 -5.53 12.64 11.23
C LEU A 183 -6.15 12.74 12.62
N GLU A 184 -7.45 12.47 12.75
CA GLU A 184 -8.21 12.79 13.96
C GLU A 184 -7.97 11.77 15.08
N TYR A 185 -8.17 10.49 14.80
CA TYR A 185 -8.11 9.43 15.81
C TYR A 185 -6.71 9.28 16.43
N PRO A 186 -5.59 9.28 15.66
CA PRO A 186 -4.26 9.21 16.26
C PRO A 186 -3.96 10.41 17.16
N GLN A 187 -4.40 11.62 16.78
CA GLN A 187 -4.17 12.83 17.59
C GLN A 187 -5.05 12.88 18.84
N ARG A 188 -6.29 12.41 18.75
CA ARG A 188 -7.26 12.46 19.84
C ARG A 188 -7.11 11.30 20.83
N TYR A 189 -6.83 10.10 20.34
CA TYR A 189 -6.86 8.86 21.14
C TYR A 189 -5.52 8.11 21.16
N GLY A 190 -4.53 8.54 20.39
CA GLY A 190 -3.23 7.87 20.26
C GLY A 190 -2.18 8.29 21.30
N LYS A 191 -2.45 9.31 22.12
CA LYS A 191 -1.50 9.75 23.14
C LYS A 191 -1.32 8.68 24.23
N PRO A 192 -0.08 8.29 24.57
CA PRO A 192 0.15 7.33 25.63
C PRO A 192 -0.38 7.84 26.98
N VAL A 193 -0.99 6.94 27.74
CA VAL A 193 -1.44 7.17 29.12
C VAL A 193 -0.76 6.18 30.04
N LYS A 194 -0.33 6.66 31.22
CA LYS A 194 0.25 5.78 32.25
C LYS A 194 -0.85 4.95 32.90
N ARG A 195 -0.77 3.62 32.78
CA ARG A 195 -1.72 2.68 33.41
C ARG A 195 -0.99 1.61 34.20
N GLU A 196 -1.63 1.16 35.28
CA GLU A 196 -1.17 -0.02 36.00
C GLU A 196 -1.49 -1.26 35.17
N VAL A 197 -0.45 -2.06 34.91
CA VAL A 197 -0.57 -3.31 34.19
C VAL A 197 -0.51 -4.43 35.23
N LYS A 198 -1.52 -5.31 35.24
CA LYS A 198 -1.58 -6.45 36.17
C LYS A 198 -0.27 -7.24 36.13
N GLY A 199 0.34 -7.45 37.30
CA GLY A 199 1.60 -8.19 37.44
C GLY A 199 2.87 -7.35 37.28
N LYS A 200 2.77 -6.02 37.10
CA LYS A 200 3.92 -5.10 37.09
C LYS A 200 3.76 -4.03 38.17
N LEU A 201 4.86 -3.77 38.90
CA LEU A 201 4.94 -2.71 39.90
C LEU A 201 5.01 -1.29 39.29
N ILE A 202 5.32 -1.18 37.99
CA ILE A 202 5.54 0.09 37.29
C ILE A 202 4.40 0.34 36.31
N LYS A 203 3.87 1.57 36.32
CA LYS A 203 2.89 2.05 35.33
C LYS A 203 3.54 2.15 33.96
N GLU A 204 2.93 1.55 32.94
CA GLU A 204 3.43 1.56 31.56
C GLU A 204 2.69 2.60 30.72
N ASP A 205 3.40 3.16 29.75
CA ASP A 205 2.81 4.02 28.73
C ASP A 205 2.01 3.16 27.74
N VAL A 206 0.68 3.28 27.78
CA VAL A 206 -0.24 2.54 26.92
C VAL A 206 -0.89 3.49 25.94
N ASN A 207 -0.88 3.16 24.65
CA ASN A 207 -1.63 3.90 23.63
C ASN A 207 -3.08 3.37 23.55
N PRO A 208 -4.10 4.14 23.99
CA PRO A 208 -5.49 3.67 24.05
C PRO A 208 -6.07 3.30 22.69
N LEU A 209 -5.72 4.04 21.62
CA LEU A 209 -6.16 3.76 20.27
C LEU A 209 -5.65 2.39 19.80
N LEU A 210 -4.36 2.11 20.01
CA LEU A 210 -3.78 0.82 19.64
C LEU A 210 -4.40 -0.34 20.40
N GLU A 211 -4.63 -0.16 21.70
CA GLU A 211 -5.30 -1.17 22.54
C GLU A 211 -6.72 -1.45 22.04
N ALA A 212 -7.52 -0.40 21.78
CA ALA A 212 -8.87 -0.52 21.28
C ALA A 212 -8.93 -1.20 19.91
N VAL A 213 -8.12 -0.76 18.95
CA VAL A 213 -8.07 -1.35 17.61
C VAL A 213 -7.61 -2.81 17.67
N LYS A 214 -6.62 -3.13 18.50
CA LYS A 214 -6.17 -4.52 18.70
C LYS A 214 -7.28 -5.38 19.31
N LYS A 215 -7.99 -4.88 20.33
CA LYS A 215 -9.09 -5.58 20.98
C LYS A 215 -10.21 -5.90 19.99
N TRP A 216 -10.73 -4.89 19.29
CA TRP A 216 -11.84 -5.06 18.35
C TRP A 216 -11.42 -5.84 17.10
N GLY A 217 -10.21 -5.63 16.60
CA GLY A 217 -9.66 -6.41 15.49
C GLY A 217 -9.53 -7.90 15.83
N ASN A 218 -9.08 -8.23 17.04
CA ASN A 218 -9.04 -9.62 17.51
C ASN A 218 -10.45 -10.18 17.73
N TRP A 219 -11.40 -9.38 18.24
CA TRP A 219 -12.78 -9.82 18.35
C TRP A 219 -13.37 -10.19 16.98
N VAL A 220 -13.21 -9.34 15.96
CA VAL A 220 -13.64 -9.65 14.58
C VAL A 220 -12.96 -10.92 14.07
N LEU A 221 -11.66 -11.08 14.33
CA LEU A 221 -10.91 -12.28 13.95
C LEU A 221 -11.51 -13.56 14.57
N GLU A 222 -11.80 -13.55 15.87
CA GLU A 222 -12.33 -14.71 16.58
C GLU A 222 -13.78 -15.01 16.17
N GLU A 223 -14.64 -14.01 16.01
CA GLU A 223 -16.01 -14.22 15.51
C GLU A 223 -16.01 -14.78 14.08
N ALA A 224 -15.23 -14.19 13.17
CA ALA A 224 -15.09 -14.72 11.82
C ALA A 224 -14.56 -16.16 11.82
N LYS A 225 -13.62 -16.48 12.72
CA LYS A 225 -13.08 -17.84 12.84
C LYS A 225 -14.13 -18.85 13.33
N LYS A 226 -15.04 -18.45 14.23
CA LYS A 226 -16.16 -19.31 14.65
C LYS A 226 -17.11 -19.61 13.50
N GLU A 227 -17.42 -18.61 12.68
CA GLU A 227 -18.38 -18.74 11.58
C GLU A 227 -17.83 -19.52 10.38
N ILE A 228 -16.62 -19.19 9.93
CA ILE A 228 -16.07 -19.70 8.67
C ILE A 228 -14.73 -20.43 8.81
N GLY A 229 -14.18 -20.57 10.03
CA GLY A 229 -12.88 -21.20 10.25
C GLY A 229 -12.84 -22.69 9.91
N GLN A 230 -13.97 -23.39 9.96
CA GLN A 230 -14.09 -24.80 9.56
C GLN A 230 -13.73 -25.04 8.08
N PHE A 231 -13.84 -24.02 7.22
CA PHE A 231 -13.48 -24.10 5.81
C PHE A 231 -11.97 -23.93 5.55
N TYR A 232 -11.17 -23.78 6.60
CA TYR A 232 -9.72 -23.61 6.51
C TYR A 232 -8.99 -24.54 7.50
N PRO A 233 -9.19 -25.87 7.41
CA PRO A 233 -8.54 -26.81 8.32
C PRO A 233 -7.04 -26.85 8.08
N LYS A 234 -6.31 -27.26 9.13
CA LYS A 234 -4.90 -27.62 9.00
C LYS A 234 -4.77 -28.99 8.35
N ASP A 235 -3.64 -29.21 7.68
CA ASP A 235 -3.24 -30.54 7.22
C ASP A 235 -2.80 -31.40 8.43
N GLU A 236 -2.78 -32.72 8.26
CA GLU A 236 -2.47 -33.69 9.32
C GLU A 236 -1.04 -33.53 9.89
N ASP A 237 -0.10 -33.07 9.07
CA ASP A 237 1.27 -32.76 9.44
C ASP A 237 1.42 -31.38 10.15
N GLY A 238 0.31 -30.69 10.40
CA GLY A 238 0.27 -29.37 11.02
C GLY A 238 0.46 -28.21 10.05
N ALA A 239 0.60 -28.46 8.73
CA ALA A 239 0.67 -27.39 7.74
C ALA A 239 -0.63 -26.58 7.72
N ILE A 240 -0.50 -25.26 7.56
CA ILE A 240 -1.62 -24.34 7.46
C ILE A 240 -1.76 -23.92 5.99
N PRO A 241 -2.85 -24.28 5.29
CA PRO A 241 -3.18 -23.71 4.00
C PRO A 241 -3.28 -22.19 4.11
N VAL A 242 -2.38 -21.45 3.46
CA VAL A 242 -2.42 -19.98 3.42
C VAL A 242 -3.07 -19.46 2.14
N GLY A 243 -3.13 -20.31 1.11
CA GLY A 243 -3.92 -20.01 -0.07
C GLY A 243 -4.02 -21.15 -1.05
N TYR A 244 -5.04 -21.08 -1.90
CA TYR A 244 -5.39 -22.08 -2.90
C TYR A 244 -5.17 -21.48 -4.29
N TYR A 245 -4.28 -22.07 -5.07
CA TYR A 245 -3.91 -21.60 -6.40
C TYR A 245 -4.79 -22.25 -7.46
N TRP A 246 -5.51 -21.42 -8.20
CA TRP A 246 -6.47 -21.83 -9.21
C TRP A 246 -6.02 -21.39 -10.59
N LEU A 247 -6.31 -22.22 -11.58
CA LEU A 247 -6.20 -21.89 -13.00
C LEU A 247 -7.60 -21.88 -13.61
N LYS A 248 -7.94 -20.84 -14.39
CA LYS A 248 -9.10 -20.89 -15.28
C LYS A 248 -8.88 -21.97 -16.34
N THR A 249 -9.94 -22.59 -16.81
CA THR A 249 -9.87 -23.60 -17.86
C THR A 249 -10.79 -23.26 -19.03
N ILE A 250 -10.45 -23.73 -20.22
CA ILE A 250 -11.37 -23.76 -21.37
C ILE A 250 -11.30 -25.12 -22.04
N PRO A 251 -12.40 -25.61 -22.63
CA PRO A 251 -12.36 -26.82 -23.43
C PRO A 251 -11.52 -26.61 -24.69
N CYS A 252 -10.67 -27.58 -25.02
CA CYS A 252 -9.99 -27.61 -26.30
C CYS A 252 -11.01 -27.63 -27.44
N GLN A 253 -10.82 -26.78 -28.44
CA GLN A 253 -11.73 -26.67 -29.59
C GLN A 253 -11.52 -27.76 -30.64
N ASN A 254 -10.47 -28.57 -30.51
CA ASN A 254 -10.30 -29.75 -31.33
C ASN A 254 -11.29 -30.84 -30.86
N PRO A 255 -12.27 -31.26 -31.69
CA PRO A 255 -13.31 -32.22 -31.30
C PRO A 255 -12.74 -33.58 -30.87
N THR A 256 -11.58 -33.97 -31.40
CA THR A 256 -10.92 -35.21 -31.01
C THR A 256 -10.07 -35.08 -29.75
N CYS A 257 -9.92 -33.89 -29.17
CA CYS A 257 -9.18 -33.68 -27.94
C CYS A 257 -10.10 -33.37 -26.77
N GLY A 258 -10.86 -32.27 -26.85
CA GLY A 258 -11.83 -31.86 -25.83
C GLY A 258 -11.26 -31.59 -24.42
N CYS A 259 -9.95 -31.71 -24.20
CA CYS A 259 -9.36 -31.60 -22.86
C CYS A 259 -9.60 -30.21 -22.25
N GLN A 260 -9.65 -30.15 -20.91
CA GLN A 260 -9.75 -28.88 -20.19
C GLN A 260 -8.37 -28.22 -20.10
N ILE A 261 -8.12 -27.22 -20.95
CA ILE A 261 -6.84 -26.52 -21.02
C ILE A 261 -6.74 -25.52 -19.86
N PRO A 262 -5.81 -25.71 -18.91
CA PRO A 262 -5.54 -24.72 -17.86
C PRO A 262 -4.91 -23.48 -18.49
N LEU A 263 -5.38 -22.30 -18.12
CA LEU A 263 -4.94 -21.03 -18.64
C LEU A 263 -3.96 -20.39 -17.66
N THR A 264 -2.74 -20.16 -18.13
CA THR A 264 -1.76 -19.36 -17.41
C THR A 264 -0.75 -18.75 -18.39
N ALA A 265 -0.23 -17.58 -18.03
CA ALA A 265 0.89 -16.97 -18.74
C ALA A 265 2.24 -17.60 -18.32
N ASN A 266 2.32 -18.20 -17.13
CA ASN A 266 3.53 -18.82 -16.60
C ASN A 266 3.23 -19.87 -15.52
N PHE A 267 4.19 -20.74 -15.25
CA PHE A 267 4.10 -21.83 -14.29
C PHE A 267 4.92 -21.59 -13.01
N TRP A 268 5.38 -20.36 -12.74
CA TRP A 268 6.13 -20.06 -11.52
C TRP A 268 5.19 -19.97 -10.31
N LEU A 269 5.47 -20.73 -9.25
CA LEU A 269 4.84 -20.58 -7.93
C LEU A 269 5.71 -19.70 -6.99
N ALA A 270 7.03 -19.76 -7.17
CA ALA A 270 7.99 -18.87 -6.54
C ALA A 270 9.20 -18.66 -7.45
N LYS A 271 9.58 -17.40 -7.70
CA LYS A 271 10.76 -17.01 -8.48
C LYS A 271 11.58 -15.96 -7.72
N LYS A 272 12.29 -16.41 -6.68
CA LYS A 272 13.24 -15.59 -5.90
C LYS A 272 14.66 -16.11 -6.15
N GLU A 273 15.67 -15.29 -5.87
CA GLU A 273 17.09 -15.66 -6.05
C GLU A 273 17.43 -17.02 -5.44
N ASN A 274 17.00 -17.24 -4.18
CA ASN A 274 17.28 -18.47 -3.42
C ASN A 274 16.11 -19.46 -3.39
N LYS A 275 15.08 -19.28 -4.22
CA LYS A 275 13.90 -20.15 -4.22
C LYS A 275 13.17 -20.14 -5.56
N LYS A 276 13.24 -21.26 -6.27
CA LYS A 276 12.65 -21.44 -7.61
C LYS A 276 11.73 -22.64 -7.61
N ILE A 277 10.44 -22.41 -7.38
CA ILE A 277 9.41 -23.46 -7.37
C ILE A 277 8.47 -23.23 -8.53
N ALA A 278 8.20 -24.29 -9.30
CA ALA A 278 7.33 -24.24 -10.46
C ALA A 278 6.32 -25.40 -10.49
N LEU A 279 5.26 -25.17 -11.25
CA LEU A 279 4.20 -26.11 -11.53
C LEU A 279 4.48 -26.80 -12.88
N LYS A 280 5.00 -28.04 -12.85
CA LYS A 280 5.24 -28.82 -14.06
C LYS A 280 3.93 -29.41 -14.57
N LEU A 281 3.52 -29.01 -15.77
CA LEU A 281 2.37 -29.57 -16.47
C LEU A 281 2.78 -30.89 -17.13
N ILE A 282 2.00 -31.95 -16.89
CA ILE A 282 2.17 -33.27 -17.49
C ILE A 282 0.92 -33.55 -18.32
N ALA A 283 1.07 -33.56 -19.65
CA ALA A 283 -0.02 -33.85 -20.57
C ALA A 283 -0.04 -35.35 -20.89
N ASP A 284 -1.08 -36.04 -20.46
CA ASP A 284 -1.37 -37.41 -20.89
C ASP A 284 -2.10 -37.34 -22.24
N LYS A 285 -1.39 -37.70 -23.31
CA LYS A 285 -1.93 -37.62 -24.67
C LYS A 285 -2.95 -38.71 -24.98
N GLU A 286 -2.84 -39.86 -24.31
CA GLU A 286 -3.73 -41.00 -24.53
C GLU A 286 -5.05 -40.77 -23.83
N LYS A 287 -5.01 -40.41 -22.54
CA LYS A 287 -6.21 -40.10 -21.74
C LYS A 287 -6.76 -38.70 -22.01
N ARG A 288 -5.99 -37.85 -22.69
CA ARG A 288 -6.30 -36.44 -22.96
C ARG A 288 -6.50 -35.65 -21.67
N GLU A 289 -5.75 -36.02 -20.65
CA GLU A 289 -5.79 -35.42 -19.33
C GLU A 289 -4.54 -34.58 -19.07
N ILE A 290 -4.67 -33.65 -18.14
CA ILE A 290 -3.57 -32.81 -17.70
C ILE A 290 -3.40 -33.01 -16.20
N HIS A 291 -2.19 -33.37 -15.81
CA HIS A 291 -1.78 -33.48 -14.42
C HIS A 291 -0.71 -32.43 -14.13
N PHE A 292 -0.48 -32.22 -12.84
CA PHE A 292 0.51 -31.26 -12.38
C PHE A 292 1.40 -31.88 -11.32
N LYS A 293 2.66 -31.47 -11.32
CA LYS A 293 3.63 -31.78 -10.28
C LYS A 293 4.30 -30.50 -9.83
N ILE A 294 4.57 -30.38 -8.54
CA ILE A 294 5.39 -29.29 -8.02
C ILE A 294 6.85 -29.71 -8.10
N VAL A 295 7.67 -28.84 -8.66
CA VAL A 295 9.12 -29.07 -8.79
C VAL A 295 9.88 -27.91 -8.15
N ASP A 296 10.91 -28.25 -7.39
CA ASP A 296 11.95 -27.32 -6.97
C ASP A 296 13.06 -27.33 -8.01
N ASN A 297 13.58 -26.16 -8.36
CA ASN A 297 14.58 -25.94 -9.40
C ASN A 297 14.21 -26.63 -10.73
N PRO A 298 13.21 -26.10 -11.46
CA PRO A 298 12.67 -26.75 -12.65
C PRO A 298 13.70 -26.96 -13.76
N ASP A 299 13.61 -28.12 -14.41
CA ASP A 299 14.36 -28.55 -15.60
C ASP A 299 13.75 -28.03 -16.93
N PHE A 300 12.72 -27.20 -16.85
CA PHE A 300 12.02 -26.60 -17.98
C PHE A 300 11.89 -25.09 -17.77
N ASP A 301 11.51 -24.33 -18.82
CA ASP A 301 11.24 -22.90 -18.71
C ASP A 301 9.80 -22.65 -18.24
N PRO A 302 9.56 -22.28 -16.96
CA PRO A 302 8.21 -22.04 -16.45
C PRO A 302 7.68 -20.68 -16.87
N SER A 303 8.45 -19.86 -17.58
CA SER A 303 7.98 -18.56 -18.10
C SER A 303 7.09 -18.74 -19.34
N LYS A 304 7.01 -19.96 -19.89
CA LYS A 304 6.16 -20.32 -21.03
C LYS A 304 4.88 -21.01 -20.54
N GLY A 305 3.83 -20.23 -20.37
CA GLY A 305 2.49 -20.74 -20.06
C GLY A 305 1.73 -21.28 -21.28
N THR A 306 0.48 -21.68 -21.06
CA THR A 306 -0.48 -22.08 -22.12
C THR A 306 -1.10 -20.88 -22.84
N VAL A 307 -0.97 -19.67 -22.27
CA VAL A 307 -1.52 -18.42 -22.81
C VAL A 307 -0.38 -17.47 -23.20
N SER A 308 -0.44 -16.92 -24.41
CA SER A 308 0.40 -15.80 -24.82
C SER A 308 -0.40 -14.84 -25.70
N ARG A 309 -0.43 -13.55 -25.35
CA ARG A 309 -1.20 -12.52 -26.08
C ARG A 309 -2.66 -12.94 -26.33
N ALA A 310 -3.30 -13.50 -25.30
CA ALA A 310 -4.67 -14.05 -25.32
C ALA A 310 -4.92 -15.22 -26.30
N LYS A 311 -3.88 -15.76 -26.93
CA LYS A 311 -3.93 -17.02 -27.70
C LYS A 311 -3.58 -18.18 -26.79
N VAL A 312 -4.30 -19.29 -26.92
CA VAL A 312 -4.12 -20.48 -26.09
C VAL A 312 -3.57 -21.61 -26.95
N VAL A 313 -2.62 -22.36 -26.43
CA VAL A 313 -2.14 -23.60 -27.07
C VAL A 313 -2.47 -24.78 -26.18
N CYS A 314 -3.13 -25.78 -26.76
CA CYS A 314 -3.45 -27.02 -26.06
C CYS A 314 -2.17 -27.84 -25.82
N PRO A 315 -1.83 -28.17 -24.56
CA PRO A 315 -0.62 -28.96 -24.28
C PRO A 315 -0.76 -30.45 -24.64
N VAL A 316 -1.99 -30.93 -24.86
CA VAL A 316 -2.26 -32.34 -25.22
C VAL A 316 -2.10 -32.53 -26.73
N CYS A 317 -2.85 -31.78 -27.54
CA CYS A 317 -2.91 -31.97 -29.00
C CYS A 317 -2.19 -30.89 -29.82
N GLY A 318 -1.68 -29.83 -29.19
CA GLY A 318 -1.00 -28.72 -29.87
C GLY A 318 -1.91 -27.72 -30.57
N SER A 319 -3.23 -27.94 -30.62
CA SER A 319 -4.17 -27.03 -31.28
C SER A 319 -4.15 -25.64 -30.64
N GLY A 320 -4.04 -24.61 -31.48
CA GLY A 320 -4.16 -23.21 -31.08
C GLY A 320 -5.61 -22.75 -31.05
N ILE A 321 -5.93 -21.88 -30.09
CA ILE A 321 -7.23 -21.20 -29.96
C ILE A 321 -6.96 -19.70 -29.97
N ASP A 322 -7.62 -18.98 -30.88
CA ASP A 322 -7.47 -17.54 -31.01
C ASP A 322 -8.19 -16.75 -29.92
N ASP A 323 -7.86 -15.46 -29.81
CA ASP A 323 -8.36 -14.56 -28.79
C ASP A 323 -9.88 -14.32 -28.89
N LYS A 324 -10.44 -14.28 -30.10
CA LYS A 324 -11.88 -14.14 -30.34
C LYS A 324 -12.64 -15.34 -29.78
N THR A 325 -12.15 -16.54 -30.04
CA THR A 325 -12.73 -17.79 -29.58
C THR A 325 -12.60 -17.93 -28.06
N VAL A 326 -11.44 -17.61 -27.49
CA VAL A 326 -11.27 -17.55 -26.03
C VAL A 326 -12.31 -16.62 -25.40
N ARG A 327 -12.43 -15.38 -25.90
CA ARG A 327 -13.44 -14.42 -25.39
C ARG A 327 -14.86 -14.97 -25.48
N LYS A 328 -15.22 -15.57 -26.61
CA LYS A 328 -16.53 -16.20 -26.83
C LYS A 328 -16.81 -17.29 -25.80
N LEU A 329 -15.85 -18.19 -25.53
CA LEU A 329 -16.01 -19.25 -24.54
C LEU A 329 -16.26 -18.70 -23.12
N PHE A 330 -15.60 -17.61 -22.74
CA PHE A 330 -15.87 -16.94 -21.46
C PHE A 330 -17.24 -16.27 -21.43
N GLN A 331 -17.64 -15.59 -22.51
CA GLN A 331 -18.95 -14.93 -22.61
C GLN A 331 -20.12 -15.93 -22.58
N GLU A 332 -19.93 -17.11 -23.18
CA GLU A 332 -20.91 -18.21 -23.20
C GLU A 332 -20.90 -19.05 -21.92
N GLY A 333 -20.05 -18.75 -20.93
CA GLY A 333 -19.96 -19.52 -19.69
C GLY A 333 -19.36 -20.93 -19.87
N LYS A 334 -18.65 -21.18 -20.98
CA LYS A 334 -17.97 -22.45 -21.26
C LYS A 334 -16.58 -22.55 -20.64
N SER A 335 -16.14 -21.53 -19.91
CA SER A 335 -14.90 -21.59 -19.13
C SER A 335 -15.14 -22.20 -17.76
N GLY A 336 -14.12 -22.91 -17.26
CA GLY A 336 -14.12 -23.52 -15.94
C GLY A 336 -13.00 -22.97 -15.07
N GLN A 337 -12.76 -23.68 -13.96
CA GLN A 337 -11.63 -23.42 -13.08
C GLN A 337 -11.21 -24.72 -12.40
N ARG A 338 -9.91 -24.82 -12.11
CA ARG A 338 -9.32 -25.98 -11.44
C ARG A 338 -8.40 -25.50 -10.33
N MET A 339 -8.58 -26.03 -9.12
CA MET A 339 -7.61 -25.85 -8.04
C MET A 339 -6.43 -26.76 -8.33
N VAL A 340 -5.22 -26.21 -8.37
CA VAL A 340 -4.04 -26.95 -8.81
C VAL A 340 -3.02 -27.13 -7.71
N ALA A 341 -2.80 -26.10 -6.89
CA ALA A 341 -1.83 -26.16 -5.81
C ALA A 341 -2.37 -25.49 -4.55
N VAL A 342 -1.88 -25.93 -3.40
CA VAL A 342 -2.11 -25.32 -2.10
C VAL A 342 -0.79 -24.77 -1.60
N VAL A 343 -0.82 -23.49 -1.23
CA VAL A 343 0.29 -22.79 -0.61
C VAL A 343 0.19 -23.00 0.89
N LEU A 344 1.25 -23.50 1.49
CA LEU A 344 1.29 -23.91 2.88
C LEU A 344 2.26 -23.05 3.69
N HIS A 345 1.95 -22.90 4.97
CA HIS A 345 2.83 -22.31 5.97
C HIS A 345 2.88 -23.22 7.20
N TYR A 346 4.06 -23.41 7.74
CA TYR A 346 4.25 -24.09 9.01
C TYR A 346 4.62 -23.06 10.06
N SER A 347 4.00 -23.14 11.23
CA SER A 347 4.20 -22.14 12.30
C SER A 347 5.64 -22.10 12.83
N ASP A 348 6.37 -23.21 12.70
CA ASP A 348 7.75 -23.41 13.15
C ASP A 348 8.80 -23.16 12.04
N LYS A 349 8.39 -22.92 10.79
CA LYS A 349 9.31 -22.75 9.65
C LYS A 349 9.14 -21.39 8.97
N THR A 350 10.24 -20.88 8.44
CA THR A 350 10.22 -19.64 7.68
C THR A 350 9.86 -19.90 6.21
N GLY A 351 9.03 -19.02 5.65
CA GLY A 351 8.60 -19.09 4.25
C GLY A 351 7.36 -19.96 4.01
N LYS A 352 7.10 -20.23 2.73
CA LYS A 352 5.94 -20.96 2.23
C LYS A 352 6.36 -22.23 1.52
N THR A 353 5.66 -23.34 1.71
CA THR A 353 5.81 -24.55 0.89
C THR A 353 4.59 -24.72 -0.01
N TYR A 354 4.61 -25.70 -0.90
CA TYR A 354 3.56 -25.90 -1.89
C TYR A 354 3.29 -27.39 -2.06
N ARG A 355 2.02 -27.78 -2.18
CA ARG A 355 1.60 -29.13 -2.57
C ARG A 355 0.53 -29.08 -3.67
N ILE A 356 0.32 -30.18 -4.36
CA ILE A 356 -0.81 -30.30 -5.30
C ILE A 356 -2.12 -30.32 -4.50
N ALA A 357 -3.15 -29.69 -5.05
CA ALA A 357 -4.49 -29.72 -4.47
C ALA A 357 -5.06 -31.14 -4.49
N THR A 358 -5.71 -31.52 -3.40
CA THR A 358 -6.32 -32.83 -3.19
C THR A 358 -7.84 -32.72 -3.29
N GLU A 359 -8.54 -33.85 -3.38
CA GLU A 359 -10.01 -33.86 -3.38
C GLU A 359 -10.57 -33.22 -2.11
N LYS A 360 -9.91 -33.42 -0.96
CA LYS A 360 -10.27 -32.79 0.32
C LYS A 360 -10.30 -31.25 0.21
N ASP A 361 -9.33 -30.64 -0.47
CA ASP A 361 -9.31 -29.18 -0.66
C ASP A 361 -10.49 -28.71 -1.53
N ILE A 362 -10.86 -29.50 -2.53
CA ILE A 362 -11.99 -29.24 -3.43
C ILE A 362 -13.31 -29.39 -2.68
N GLU A 363 -13.46 -30.44 -1.85
CA GLU A 363 -14.64 -30.68 -1.01
C GLU A 363 -14.84 -29.54 0.00
N ILE A 364 -13.76 -29.11 0.67
CA ILE A 364 -13.80 -27.96 1.57
C ILE A 364 -14.28 -26.70 0.82
N PHE A 365 -13.72 -26.41 -0.35
CA PHE A 365 -14.15 -25.27 -1.16
C PHE A 365 -15.64 -25.37 -1.56
N LYS A 366 -16.10 -26.55 -2.01
CA LYS A 366 -17.51 -26.79 -2.35
C LYS A 366 -18.42 -26.57 -1.13
N SER A 367 -18.02 -27.03 0.05
CA SER A 367 -18.78 -26.83 1.30
C SER A 367 -18.89 -25.34 1.67
N ALA A 368 -17.79 -24.59 1.57
CA ALA A 368 -17.78 -23.15 1.80
C ALA A 368 -18.71 -22.41 0.84
N PHE A 369 -18.68 -22.80 -0.44
CA PHE A 369 -19.55 -22.25 -1.47
C PHE A 369 -21.02 -22.53 -1.17
N SER A 370 -21.37 -23.76 -0.79
CA SER A 370 -22.75 -24.14 -0.47
C SER A 370 -23.33 -23.35 0.72
N VAL A 371 -22.52 -23.00 1.71
CA VAL A 371 -22.98 -22.31 2.93
C VAL A 371 -23.06 -20.79 2.75
N LEU A 372 -22.21 -20.20 1.89
CA LEU A 372 -22.10 -18.75 1.70
C LEU A 372 -22.80 -18.22 0.43
N THR A 373 -23.41 -19.10 -0.36
CA THR A 373 -24.22 -18.72 -1.53
C THR A 373 -25.55 -18.13 -1.07
N ARG A 374 -25.96 -17.03 -1.70
CA ARG A 374 -27.28 -16.43 -1.49
C ARG A 374 -28.24 -16.93 -2.56
N TRP A 375 -29.54 -16.94 -2.28
CA TRP A 375 -30.55 -17.15 -3.33
C TRP A 375 -30.64 -15.93 -4.24
N GLU A 376 -30.51 -16.10 -5.56
CA GLU A 376 -30.82 -15.05 -6.53
C GLU A 376 -32.28 -15.14 -6.94
N SER A 377 -33.10 -14.25 -6.37
CA SER A 377 -34.55 -14.28 -6.53
C SER A 377 -35.02 -14.09 -7.97
N MET A 378 -34.29 -13.35 -8.82
CA MET A 378 -34.72 -13.13 -10.20
C MET A 378 -34.52 -14.35 -11.11
N ARG A 379 -33.57 -15.23 -10.79
CA ARG A 379 -33.26 -16.42 -11.60
C ARG A 379 -33.66 -17.72 -10.94
N GLU A 380 -34.09 -17.66 -9.68
CA GLU A 380 -34.39 -18.83 -8.85
C GLU A 380 -33.22 -19.82 -8.82
N THR A 381 -32.01 -19.28 -8.69
CA THR A 381 -30.77 -20.07 -8.64
C THR A 381 -29.89 -19.62 -7.48
N PRO A 382 -29.05 -20.51 -6.91
CA PRO A 382 -27.97 -20.09 -6.05
C PRO A 382 -27.05 -19.07 -6.76
N ALA A 383 -26.81 -17.93 -6.13
CA ALA A 383 -25.89 -16.91 -6.61
C ALA A 383 -24.49 -17.19 -6.08
N ASN A 384 -23.47 -17.06 -6.94
CA ASN A 384 -22.07 -17.15 -6.53
C ASN A 384 -21.77 -16.17 -5.38
N VAL A 385 -20.91 -16.59 -4.45
CA VAL A 385 -20.47 -15.81 -3.27
C VAL A 385 -19.89 -14.43 -3.65
N PHE A 386 -19.30 -14.32 -4.85
CA PHE A 386 -18.69 -13.08 -5.36
C PHE A 386 -19.47 -12.54 -6.56
N GLY A 387 -20.45 -11.67 -6.29
CA GLY A 387 -21.24 -10.98 -7.30
C GLY A 387 -20.50 -9.79 -7.91
N ARG A 388 -20.05 -9.94 -9.17
CA ARG A 388 -19.30 -9.01 -10.03
C ARG A 388 -17.78 -9.03 -9.87
N GLN A 389 -17.12 -9.47 -10.94
CA GLN A 389 -15.70 -9.25 -11.19
C GLN A 389 -15.58 -8.33 -12.41
N ALA A 390 -15.59 -7.01 -12.19
CA ALA A 390 -15.17 -6.04 -13.21
C ALA A 390 -13.66 -5.79 -13.08
N LEU A 391 -12.88 -6.87 -13.06
CA LEU A 391 -11.42 -6.83 -13.03
C LEU A 391 -10.87 -7.32 -14.38
N PRO A 392 -9.69 -6.86 -14.81
CA PRO A 392 -9.00 -7.44 -15.96
C PRO A 392 -8.89 -8.97 -15.79
N MET A 393 -9.03 -9.68 -16.90
CA MET A 393 -9.07 -11.14 -16.93
C MET A 393 -7.76 -11.72 -16.35
N MET A 394 -7.81 -12.24 -15.13
CA MET A 394 -6.71 -13.00 -14.51
C MET A 394 -6.91 -14.48 -14.79
N TRP A 395 -5.90 -15.12 -15.40
CA TRP A 395 -5.93 -16.53 -15.77
C TRP A 395 -5.71 -17.45 -14.57
N ASP A 396 -4.83 -17.01 -13.68
CA ASP A 396 -4.52 -17.64 -12.41
C ASP A 396 -4.85 -16.70 -11.23
N PHE A 397 -5.32 -17.28 -10.12
CA PHE A 397 -5.67 -16.53 -8.92
C PHE A 397 -5.45 -17.35 -7.66
N THR A 398 -5.32 -16.65 -6.52
CA THR A 398 -5.19 -17.27 -5.21
C THR A 398 -6.35 -16.88 -4.30
N ASP A 399 -7.03 -17.87 -3.74
CA ASP A 399 -7.87 -17.68 -2.57
C ASP A 399 -6.99 -17.68 -1.31
N ILE A 400 -7.27 -16.84 -0.32
CA ILE A 400 -6.42 -16.65 0.86
C ILE A 400 -7.13 -17.22 2.08
N ASN A 401 -6.41 -17.98 2.92
CA ASN A 401 -6.91 -18.30 4.25
C ASN A 401 -6.75 -17.08 5.18
N PRO A 402 -7.85 -16.43 5.61
CA PRO A 402 -7.80 -15.23 6.42
C PRO A 402 -7.25 -15.48 7.84
N PHE A 403 -7.28 -16.72 8.32
CA PHE A 403 -6.88 -17.13 9.67
C PHE A 403 -5.46 -17.69 9.76
N SER A 404 -4.77 -17.78 8.63
CA SER A 404 -3.49 -18.49 8.54
C SER A 404 -2.33 -17.87 9.31
N GLY A 405 -2.47 -16.63 9.78
CA GLY A 405 -1.39 -15.87 10.43
C GLY A 405 -0.26 -15.45 9.48
N ALA A 406 -0.34 -15.78 8.20
CA ALA A 406 0.62 -15.42 7.16
C ALA A 406 0.21 -14.14 6.41
N THR A 407 1.02 -13.74 5.42
CA THR A 407 0.72 -12.61 4.54
C THR A 407 -0.65 -12.76 3.89
N GLY A 408 -1.49 -11.73 4.00
CA GLY A 408 -2.87 -11.72 3.51
C GLY A 408 -3.91 -12.05 4.59
N GLY A 409 -3.52 -12.69 5.70
CA GLY A 409 -4.40 -12.99 6.82
C GLY A 409 -4.77 -11.77 7.66
N ILE A 410 -5.94 -11.83 8.31
CA ILE A 410 -6.51 -10.76 9.14
C ILE A 410 -5.54 -10.31 10.24
N LYS A 411 -4.89 -11.27 10.93
CA LYS A 411 -3.93 -10.97 12.01
C LYS A 411 -2.75 -10.12 11.52
N GLN A 412 -2.22 -10.41 10.33
CA GLN A 412 -1.12 -9.61 9.78
C GLN A 412 -1.60 -8.24 9.33
N ASN A 413 -2.77 -8.15 8.69
CA ASN A 413 -3.37 -6.86 8.33
C ASN A 413 -3.63 -5.99 9.57
N LEU A 414 -4.09 -6.59 10.67
CA LEU A 414 -4.24 -5.89 11.96
C LEU A 414 -2.90 -5.36 12.47
N ASN A 415 -1.82 -6.15 12.39
CA ASN A 415 -0.48 -5.68 12.75
C ASN A 415 -0.02 -4.50 11.88
N TRP A 416 -0.28 -4.53 10.56
CA TRP A 416 0.01 -3.40 9.66
C TRP A 416 -0.74 -2.14 10.07
N ILE A 417 -2.04 -2.25 10.37
CA ILE A 417 -2.87 -1.14 10.85
C ILE A 417 -2.32 -0.58 12.16
N LEU A 418 -2.00 -1.43 13.12
CA LEU A 418 -1.42 -1.02 14.41
C LEU A 418 -0.08 -0.30 14.23
N ASN A 419 0.77 -0.76 13.33
CA ASN A 419 2.04 -0.10 13.02
C ASN A 419 1.84 1.29 12.44
N VAL A 420 0.87 1.48 11.54
CA VAL A 420 0.53 2.81 10.99
C VAL A 420 -0.01 3.71 12.09
N LEU A 421 -0.99 3.25 12.88
CA LEU A 421 -1.57 4.05 13.96
C LEU A 421 -0.52 4.42 15.02
N SER A 422 0.42 3.52 15.31
CA SER A 422 1.56 3.80 16.21
C SER A 422 2.45 4.90 15.66
N HIS A 423 2.77 4.85 14.36
CA HIS A 423 3.54 5.91 13.68
C HIS A 423 2.81 7.26 13.70
N LEU A 424 1.50 7.27 13.40
CA LEU A 424 0.69 8.49 13.38
C LEU A 424 0.49 9.10 14.77
N SER A 425 0.40 8.27 15.81
CA SER A 425 0.24 8.71 17.21
C SER A 425 1.49 9.44 17.74
N GLN A 426 2.64 9.27 17.10
CA GLN A 426 3.90 9.92 17.47
C GLN A 426 4.05 11.32 16.85
N ILE A 427 3.15 11.72 15.93
CA ILE A 427 3.15 13.07 15.40
C ILE A 427 2.79 14.03 16.54
N PRO A 428 3.66 14.98 16.91
CA PRO A 428 3.38 15.87 18.02
C PRO A 428 2.19 16.77 17.68
N PRO A 429 1.35 17.13 18.66
CA PRO A 429 0.23 18.02 18.43
C PRO A 429 0.71 19.38 17.91
N VAL A 430 -0.20 20.11 17.27
CA VAL A 430 0.01 21.52 16.94
C VAL A 430 -0.04 22.30 18.24
N GLU A 431 0.98 23.12 18.50
CA GLU A 431 0.98 24.05 19.63
C GLU A 431 -0.02 25.18 19.33
N SER A 432 -1.30 24.97 19.64
CA SER A 432 -2.23 26.10 19.72
C SER A 432 -1.83 26.97 20.91
N ARG A 433 -1.99 28.29 20.78
CA ARG A 433 -2.00 29.15 21.98
C ARG A 433 -2.99 28.54 22.95
N LYS A 434 -2.62 28.42 24.22
CA LYS A 434 -3.62 28.32 25.29
C LYS A 434 -4.64 29.40 24.97
N GLU A 435 -5.88 29.01 24.72
CA GLU A 435 -6.98 29.96 24.71
C GLU A 435 -6.85 30.70 26.04
N GLU A 436 -6.51 31.99 25.98
CA GLU A 436 -6.71 32.90 27.09
C GLU A 436 -8.23 32.85 27.33
N LYS A 437 -8.63 31.98 28.26
CA LYS A 437 -9.98 31.94 28.80
C LYS A 437 -10.19 33.11 29.74
#